data_AF-A0A0Q5GW16-F1
#
_entry.id   AF-A0A0Q5GW16-F1
#
_cell.length_a   1.000
_cell.length_b   1.000
_cell.length_c   1.000
_cell.angle_alpha   90.00
_cell.angle_beta   90.00
_cell.angle_gamma   90.00
#
_symmetry.space_group_name_H-M   'P 1'
#
loop_
_entity.id
_entity.type
_entity.pdbx_description
1 polymer ?
#
loop_
_entity_poly.entity_id
_entity_poly.type
_entity_poly.pdbx_seq_one_letter_code
_entity_poly.pdbx_strand_id
1 'polypeptide(L)'
;MLHDPRPSRRSTPIWRPRRVLVTASALAHRHGRSIAERAEAIGIAVERLRSDRLPVDRGEDARKAYARAKSTLAVVVAPPSKLRLQPIAPSADWRVDLAEGCPAHCSYCYLAGSLKGPPITRVYANLDEIVAALPAYLGQGAVTSRSAERAAEGTTFEASCYTDPLAIEPVTGSLSALISSFGRWEAPVQLRFTTKFASVDPLLDLDHRGRTRMRASLNPAAFARFEGGTSRVAERLQALRRMAEAGYPIGLTIAPIIAADGWQDAYGGLIGDIAAVLGDLPATADPTVELITHRYTPGSKAVLDSWYPGSDLDMSGAHRREKRTRFGAVKQVYDAPTMGALKRFFETEIAARLPAMRILYWT
;
A
#
# COMPACT_ATOMS: atom_id res chain seq x y z
N MET A 1 -16.54 -1.46 24.64
CA MET A 1 -16.62 0.00 24.40
C MET A 1 -16.81 0.21 22.92
N LEU A 2 -18.01 0.61 22.52
CA LEU A 2 -18.38 0.87 21.13
C LEU A 2 -17.61 2.10 20.64
N HIS A 3 -16.99 2.00 19.47
CA HIS A 3 -16.23 3.10 18.87
C HIS A 3 -17.23 4.20 18.47
N ASP A 4 -17.00 5.43 18.90
CA ASP A 4 -17.75 6.59 18.45
C ASP A 4 -17.43 6.84 16.96
N PRO A 5 -18.40 6.68 16.03
CA PRO A 5 -18.16 6.83 14.60
C PRO A 5 -17.97 8.30 14.17
N ARG A 6 -18.07 9.26 15.11
CA ARG A 6 -17.87 10.68 14.81
C ARG A 6 -16.42 10.97 14.43
N PRO A 7 -16.17 11.85 13.44
CA PRO A 7 -14.82 12.21 13.05
C PRO A 7 -14.05 12.79 14.23
N SER A 8 -12.93 12.16 14.58
CA SER A 8 -11.94 12.75 15.47
C SER A 8 -11.53 14.12 14.91
N ARG A 9 -11.78 15.20 15.66
CA ARG A 9 -11.32 16.57 15.33
C ARG A 9 -9.80 16.72 15.26
N ARG A 10 -9.02 15.67 15.57
CA ARG A 10 -7.56 15.67 15.37
C ARG A 10 -7.27 15.42 13.90
N SER A 11 -6.54 16.35 13.28
CA SER A 11 -5.97 16.18 11.94
C SER A 11 -5.25 14.84 11.85
N THR A 12 -5.57 14.05 10.82
CA THR A 12 -4.86 12.81 10.51
C THR A 12 -3.34 13.08 10.53
N PRO A 13 -2.54 12.31 11.28
CA PRO A 13 -1.10 12.52 11.29
C PRO A 13 -0.52 12.32 9.88
N ILE A 14 -0.06 13.42 9.28
CA ILE A 14 0.70 13.37 8.02
C ILE A 14 2.10 12.87 8.36
N TRP A 15 2.56 11.82 7.67
CA TRP A 15 3.93 11.37 7.84
C TRP A 15 4.90 12.44 7.35
N ARG A 16 5.92 12.75 8.17
CA ARG A 16 6.99 13.69 7.83
C ARG A 16 8.34 13.06 8.17
N PRO A 17 9.26 12.90 7.20
CA PRO A 17 10.60 12.43 7.50
C PRO A 17 11.37 13.49 8.31
N ARG A 18 12.33 13.05 9.12
CA ARG A 18 13.26 13.95 9.82
C ARG A 18 14.23 14.63 8.87
N ARG A 19 14.57 13.96 7.76
CA ARG A 19 15.45 14.47 6.71
C ARG A 19 15.13 13.84 5.36
N VAL A 20 15.44 14.58 4.30
CA VAL A 20 15.47 14.10 2.92
C VAL A 20 16.91 14.10 2.43
N LEU A 21 17.36 12.97 1.90
CA LEU A 21 18.63 12.84 1.18
C LEU A 21 18.32 12.93 -0.31
N VAL A 22 19.03 13.76 -1.07
CA VAL A 22 18.84 13.88 -2.52
C VAL A 22 20.14 13.51 -3.20
N THR A 23 20.13 12.47 -4.03
CA THR A 23 21.35 12.06 -4.72
C THR A 23 21.74 13.01 -5.84
N ALA A 24 23.01 12.96 -6.25
CA ALA A 24 23.52 13.81 -7.33
C ALA A 24 22.72 13.63 -8.63
N SER A 25 22.48 12.38 -9.05
CA SER A 25 21.71 12.11 -10.28
C SER A 25 20.24 12.49 -10.16
N ALA A 26 19.65 12.41 -8.96
CA ALA A 26 18.26 12.81 -8.75
C ALA A 26 18.04 14.31 -9.03
N LEU A 27 19.04 15.16 -8.76
CA LEU A 27 18.97 16.60 -9.04
C LEU A 27 18.98 16.93 -10.54
N ALA A 28 19.36 15.99 -11.41
CA ALA A 28 19.28 16.18 -12.85
C ALA A 28 17.82 16.12 -13.36
N HIS A 29 16.91 15.46 -12.63
CA HIS A 29 15.50 15.35 -13.01
C HIS A 29 14.67 16.49 -12.40
N ARG A 30 13.73 17.03 -13.19
CA ARG A 30 12.81 18.08 -12.74
C ARG A 30 12.04 17.66 -11.49
N HIS A 31 11.48 16.45 -11.50
CA HIS A 31 10.71 15.95 -10.36
C HIS A 31 11.58 15.78 -9.12
N GLY A 32 12.82 15.31 -9.26
CA GLY A 32 13.78 15.25 -8.15
C GLY A 32 14.06 16.61 -7.49
N ARG A 33 14.23 17.68 -8.29
CA ARG A 33 14.34 19.05 -7.78
C ARG A 33 13.07 19.52 -7.08
N SER A 34 11.90 19.25 -7.67
CA SER A 34 10.61 19.62 -7.08
C SER A 34 10.32 18.91 -5.75
N ILE A 35 10.77 17.66 -5.57
CA ILE A 35 10.68 16.96 -4.27
C ILE A 35 11.54 17.67 -3.22
N ALA A 36 12.77 18.08 -3.58
CA ALA A 36 13.66 18.81 -2.68
C ALA A 36 13.04 20.17 -2.27
N GLU A 37 12.56 20.94 -3.24
CA GLU A 37 11.89 22.23 -3.02
C GLU A 37 10.64 22.07 -2.13
N ARG A 38 9.81 21.05 -2.37
CA ARG A 38 8.63 20.78 -1.53
C ARG A 38 9.01 20.43 -0.11
N ALA A 39 10.05 19.60 0.07
CA ALA A 39 10.56 19.24 1.39
C ALA A 39 11.08 20.47 2.17
N GLU A 40 11.83 21.36 1.50
CA GLU A 40 12.33 22.62 2.07
C GLU A 40 11.17 23.57 2.43
N ALA A 41 10.18 23.70 1.55
CA ALA A 41 9.01 24.57 1.78
C ALA A 41 8.19 24.14 3.00
N ILE A 42 8.18 22.84 3.32
CA ILE A 42 7.58 22.32 4.55
C ILE A 42 8.61 22.13 5.68
N GLY A 43 9.76 22.78 5.63
CA GLY A 43 10.73 22.83 6.74
C GLY A 43 11.42 21.51 7.07
N ILE A 44 11.49 20.55 6.14
CA ILE A 44 12.27 19.33 6.32
C ILE A 44 13.72 19.60 5.92
N ALA A 45 14.67 19.12 6.72
CA ALA A 45 16.09 19.22 6.39
C ALA A 45 16.42 18.43 5.11
N VAL A 46 16.94 19.11 4.09
CA VAL A 46 17.35 18.51 2.81
C VAL A 46 18.86 18.48 2.69
N GLU A 47 19.42 17.28 2.55
CA GLU A 47 20.84 17.04 2.33
C GLU A 47 21.07 16.65 0.87
N ARG A 48 21.77 17.50 0.12
CA ARG A 48 22.15 17.25 -1.27
C ARG A 48 23.49 16.51 -1.30
N LEU A 49 23.48 15.26 -1.75
CA LEU A 49 24.65 14.39 -1.75
C LEU A 49 25.53 14.65 -2.98
N ARG A 50 26.84 14.45 -2.83
CA ARG A 50 27.83 14.57 -3.92
C ARG A 50 27.87 13.36 -4.87
N SER A 51 27.19 12.26 -4.53
CA SER A 51 27.12 11.04 -5.34
C SER A 51 25.77 10.32 -5.13
N ASP A 52 25.56 9.21 -5.84
CA ASP A 52 24.36 8.36 -5.68
C ASP A 52 24.45 7.35 -4.53
N ARG A 53 25.56 7.33 -3.78
CA ARG A 53 25.71 6.44 -2.64
C ARG A 53 25.01 7.04 -1.42
N LEU A 54 23.96 6.36 -0.94
CA LEU A 54 23.28 6.74 0.30
C LEU A 54 24.18 6.47 1.53
N PRO A 55 24.25 7.41 2.49
CA PRO A 55 24.90 7.21 3.78
C PRO A 55 24.06 6.24 4.62
N VAL A 56 24.41 4.96 4.56
CA VAL A 56 23.78 3.90 5.34
C VAL A 56 24.68 3.58 6.52
N ASP A 57 24.20 3.90 7.72
CA ASP A 57 24.85 3.47 8.96
C ASP A 57 24.62 1.97 9.16
N ARG A 58 25.72 1.21 9.15
CA ARG A 58 25.74 -0.24 9.39
C ARG A 58 26.15 -0.60 10.81
N GLY A 59 26.14 0.36 11.75
CA GLY A 59 26.51 0.14 13.15
C GLY A 59 25.75 -1.02 13.80
N GLU A 60 26.27 -1.51 14.92
CA GLU A 60 25.88 -2.79 15.54
C GLU A 60 24.40 -2.87 15.98
N ASP A 61 23.73 -1.73 16.22
CA ASP A 61 22.34 -1.70 16.69
C ASP A 61 21.33 -1.61 15.53
N ALA A 62 20.80 -2.78 15.14
CA ALA A 62 19.78 -2.92 14.10
C ALA A 62 18.50 -2.10 14.37
N ARG A 63 18.09 -1.93 15.64
CA ARG A 63 16.87 -1.18 15.99
C ARG A 63 17.07 0.32 15.77
N LYS A 64 18.23 0.85 16.17
CA LYS A 64 18.57 2.26 15.90
C LYS A 64 18.73 2.54 14.41
N ALA A 65 19.38 1.64 13.67
CA ALA A 65 19.51 1.74 12.22
C ALA A 65 18.13 1.71 11.54
N TYR A 66 17.24 0.82 11.97
CA TYR A 66 15.86 0.74 11.52
C TYR A 66 15.07 2.03 11.78
N ALA A 67 15.09 2.54 13.01
CA ALA A 67 14.37 3.75 13.38
C ALA A 67 14.83 4.98 12.57
N ARG A 68 16.15 5.16 12.40
CA ARG A 68 16.71 6.24 11.55
C ARG A 68 16.27 6.09 10.10
N ALA A 69 16.30 4.87 9.57
CA ALA A 69 15.91 4.59 8.19
C ALA A 69 14.43 4.92 7.93
N LYS A 70 13.54 4.53 8.85
CA LYS A 70 12.10 4.82 8.77
C LYS A 70 11.74 6.30 8.87
N SER A 71 12.61 7.12 9.46
CA SER A 71 12.49 8.57 9.48
C SER A 71 13.27 9.30 8.38
N THR A 72 13.87 8.59 7.43
CA THR A 72 14.67 9.17 6.33
C THR A 72 13.98 8.89 4.99
N LEU A 73 13.81 9.93 4.17
CA LEU A 73 13.45 9.80 2.77
C LEU A 73 14.71 9.97 1.92
N ALA A 74 14.87 9.19 0.86
CA ALA A 74 15.94 9.36 -0.11
C ALA A 74 15.36 9.52 -1.51
N VAL A 75 15.70 10.62 -2.19
CA VAL A 75 15.36 10.87 -3.59
C VAL A 75 16.50 10.32 -4.46
N VAL A 76 16.16 9.33 -5.28
CA VAL A 76 17.10 8.58 -6.13
C VAL A 76 16.55 8.45 -7.55
N VAL A 77 17.36 8.02 -8.51
CA VAL A 77 16.88 7.64 -9.85
C VAL A 77 16.48 6.17 -9.85
N ALA A 78 15.30 5.84 -10.39
CA ALA A 78 14.89 4.46 -10.58
C ALA A 78 15.83 3.78 -11.59
N PRO A 79 16.40 2.60 -11.28
CA PRO A 79 17.26 1.92 -12.24
C PRO A 79 16.45 1.41 -13.44
N PRO A 80 17.07 1.14 -14.61
CA PRO A 80 16.38 0.66 -15.81
C PRO A 80 15.56 -0.63 -15.60
N SER A 81 15.92 -1.45 -14.61
CA SER A 81 15.14 -2.64 -14.23
C SER A 81 13.76 -2.31 -13.67
N LYS A 82 13.55 -1.10 -13.12
CA LYS A 82 12.24 -0.62 -12.66
C LYS A 82 11.36 -0.06 -13.77
N LEU A 83 11.95 0.31 -14.90
CA LEU A 83 11.22 0.68 -16.11
C LEU A 83 10.73 -0.54 -16.90
N ARG A 84 11.22 -1.74 -16.56
CA ARG A 84 10.70 -3.02 -17.06
C ARG A 84 9.65 -3.59 -16.10
N LEU A 85 8.40 -3.20 -16.31
CA LEU A 85 7.28 -3.55 -15.43
C LEU A 85 7.13 -5.08 -15.30
N GLN A 86 6.82 -5.51 -14.08
CA GLN A 86 6.65 -6.92 -13.73
C GLN A 86 5.16 -7.21 -13.49
N PRO A 87 4.67 -8.41 -13.85
CA PRO A 87 3.32 -8.82 -13.50
C PRO A 87 3.09 -8.87 -11.98
N ILE A 88 1.86 -8.57 -11.55
CA ILE A 88 1.51 -8.55 -10.12
C ILE A 88 0.13 -9.15 -9.83
N ALA A 89 -0.05 -10.39 -10.28
CA ALA A 89 -1.24 -11.17 -9.97
C ALA A 89 -1.37 -11.41 -8.45
N PRO A 90 -2.60 -11.39 -7.89
CA PRO A 90 -3.88 -11.16 -8.58
C PRO A 90 -4.35 -9.68 -8.60
N SER A 91 -3.55 -8.73 -8.12
CA SER A 91 -3.99 -7.32 -7.96
C SER A 91 -4.20 -6.62 -9.31
N ALA A 92 -3.16 -6.61 -10.15
CA ALA A 92 -3.14 -5.87 -11.41
C ALA A 92 -2.28 -6.58 -12.45
N ASP A 93 -2.42 -6.15 -13.71
CA ASP A 93 -1.60 -6.64 -14.81
C ASP A 93 -0.12 -6.32 -14.59
N TRP A 94 0.18 -5.08 -14.16
CA TRP A 94 1.55 -4.61 -14.04
C TRP A 94 1.80 -3.87 -12.73
N ARG A 95 3.01 -4.00 -12.19
CA ARG A 95 3.51 -3.20 -11.07
C ARG A 95 4.23 -1.96 -11.60
N VAL A 96 3.84 -0.78 -11.11
CA VAL A 96 4.57 0.48 -11.30
C VAL A 96 5.10 0.97 -9.96
N ASP A 97 6.42 1.12 -9.83
CA ASP A 97 7.03 1.53 -8.57
C ASP A 97 7.31 3.04 -8.60
N LEU A 98 6.69 3.83 -7.71
CA LEU A 98 7.04 5.25 -7.49
C LEU A 98 8.14 5.43 -6.43
N ALA A 99 8.30 4.42 -5.58
CA ALA A 99 9.27 4.34 -4.51
C ALA A 99 9.46 2.89 -4.04
N GLU A 100 10.52 2.67 -3.26
CA GLU A 100 10.77 1.44 -2.51
C GLU A 100 10.98 1.74 -1.03
N GLY A 101 10.33 0.96 -0.17
CA GLY A 101 10.26 1.22 1.26
C GLY A 101 8.96 1.93 1.63
N CYS A 102 8.65 1.93 2.91
CA CYS A 102 7.42 2.50 3.44
C CYS A 102 7.72 3.11 4.81
N PRO A 103 7.14 4.27 5.15
CA PRO A 103 7.34 4.88 6.46
C PRO A 103 6.63 4.15 7.62
N ALA A 104 5.64 3.31 7.32
CA ALA A 104 4.88 2.58 8.35
C ALA A 104 5.74 1.51 9.05
N HIS A 105 5.32 1.19 10.28
CA HIS A 105 5.96 0.24 11.18
C HIS A 105 5.08 -1.01 11.40
N CYS A 106 4.54 -1.59 10.32
CA CYS A 106 3.73 -2.80 10.45
C CYS A 106 4.60 -4.00 10.84
N SER A 107 4.26 -4.71 11.92
CA SER A 107 5.06 -5.86 12.42
C SER A 107 4.85 -7.16 11.62
N TYR A 108 3.95 -7.13 10.63
CA TYR A 108 3.72 -8.21 9.67
C TYR A 108 4.20 -7.88 8.24
N CYS A 109 4.91 -6.77 8.05
CA CYS A 109 5.17 -6.22 6.71
C CYS A 109 5.97 -7.20 5.83
N TYR A 110 5.39 -7.64 4.71
CA TYR A 110 6.07 -8.57 3.79
C TYR A 110 7.30 -7.97 3.10
N LEU A 111 7.45 -6.64 3.11
CA LEU A 111 8.65 -5.97 2.60
C LEU A 111 9.86 -6.19 3.52
N ALA A 112 9.65 -6.63 4.76
CA ALA A 112 10.73 -7.02 5.66
C ALA A 112 11.57 -8.13 5.03
N GLY A 113 12.89 -7.90 4.91
CA GLY A 113 13.81 -8.82 4.24
C GLY A 113 13.79 -8.78 2.70
N SER A 114 12.83 -8.09 2.08
CA SER A 114 12.80 -7.89 0.62
C SER A 114 13.70 -6.72 0.17
N LEU A 115 13.97 -5.78 1.06
CA LEU A 115 14.85 -4.63 0.82
C LEU A 115 16.24 -4.89 1.40
N LYS A 116 17.30 -4.60 0.63
CA LYS A 116 18.68 -4.74 1.09
C LYS A 116 19.07 -3.61 2.04
N GLY A 117 19.60 -3.97 3.21
CA GLY A 117 20.08 -3.03 4.23
C GLY A 117 18.94 -2.33 5.00
N PRO A 118 19.26 -1.26 5.76
CA PRO A 118 18.26 -0.46 6.46
C PRO A 118 17.17 0.05 5.51
N PRO A 119 15.88 -0.03 5.92
CA PRO A 119 14.74 0.21 5.04
C PRO A 119 14.44 1.71 4.89
N ILE A 120 15.40 2.46 4.33
CA ILE A 120 15.19 3.85 3.92
C ILE A 120 14.16 3.86 2.80
N THR A 121 13.17 4.77 2.88
CA THR A 121 12.18 4.96 1.82
C THR A 121 12.85 5.72 0.67
N ARG A 122 12.99 5.07 -0.49
CA ARG A 122 13.67 5.58 -1.69
C ARG A 122 12.63 5.96 -2.73
N VAL A 123 12.46 7.25 -3.00
CA VAL A 123 11.51 7.79 -3.98
C VAL A 123 12.20 8.10 -5.29
N TYR A 124 11.51 7.95 -6.40
CA TYR A 124 12.12 8.06 -7.73
C TYR A 124 11.97 9.45 -8.34
N ALA A 125 13.09 10.01 -8.79
CA ALA A 125 13.21 11.34 -9.38
C ALA A 125 12.88 11.37 -10.88
N ASN A 126 13.04 10.26 -11.61
CA ASN A 126 12.77 10.12 -13.04
C ASN A 126 11.32 9.71 -13.32
N LEU A 127 10.36 10.45 -12.73
CA LEU A 127 8.93 10.15 -12.86
C LEU A 127 8.44 10.24 -14.31
N ASP A 128 9.00 11.16 -15.08
CA ASP A 128 8.75 11.30 -16.52
C ASP A 128 9.13 10.04 -17.29
N GLU A 129 10.30 9.46 -17.02
CA GLU A 129 10.71 8.19 -17.64
C GLU A 129 9.81 7.03 -17.22
N ILE A 130 9.42 6.96 -15.93
CA ILE A 130 8.50 5.93 -15.42
C ILE A 130 7.16 6.02 -16.14
N VAL A 131 6.56 7.21 -16.25
CA VAL A 131 5.28 7.43 -16.93
C VAL A 131 5.39 7.15 -18.43
N ALA A 132 6.51 7.54 -19.07
CA ALA A 132 6.74 7.30 -20.49
C ALA A 132 6.89 5.81 -20.85
N ALA A 133 7.29 4.96 -19.90
CA ALA A 133 7.40 3.52 -20.12
C ALA A 133 6.05 2.78 -20.12
N LEU A 134 5.03 3.33 -19.43
CA LEU A 134 3.76 2.63 -19.21
C LEU A 134 2.95 2.31 -20.49
N PRO A 135 2.88 3.17 -21.53
CA PRO A 135 2.11 2.90 -22.74
C PRO A 135 2.52 1.60 -23.46
N ALA A 136 3.79 1.20 -23.35
CA ALA A 136 4.30 -0.03 -23.96
C ALA A 136 3.68 -1.32 -23.37
N TYR A 137 2.93 -1.22 -22.27
CA TYR A 137 2.32 -2.36 -21.57
C TYR A 137 0.80 -2.47 -21.78
N LEU A 138 0.19 -1.52 -22.49
CA LEU A 138 -1.24 -1.52 -22.78
C LEU A 138 -1.64 -2.76 -23.57
N GLY A 139 -2.73 -3.41 -23.14
CA GLY A 139 -3.30 -4.61 -23.77
C GLY A 139 -2.48 -5.90 -23.56
N GLN A 140 -1.34 -5.85 -22.87
CA GLN A 140 -0.46 -7.01 -22.70
C GLN A 140 -0.67 -7.78 -21.38
N GLY A 141 -1.61 -7.31 -20.56
CA GLY A 141 -1.93 -7.88 -19.26
C GLY A 141 -2.55 -9.29 -19.31
N ALA A 142 -2.57 -9.96 -18.17
CA ALA A 142 -3.16 -11.29 -18.01
C ALA A 142 -4.08 -11.43 -16.79
N VAL A 143 -4.15 -10.42 -15.93
CA VAL A 143 -4.97 -10.38 -14.71
C VAL A 143 -6.33 -9.78 -15.00
N THR A 144 -6.38 -8.60 -15.64
CA THR A 144 -7.64 -7.94 -16.01
C THR A 144 -7.88 -8.00 -17.50
N SER A 145 -6.83 -7.73 -18.31
CA SER A 145 -6.92 -7.70 -19.77
C SER A 145 -7.41 -9.02 -20.41
N ARG A 146 -7.28 -10.16 -19.71
CA ARG A 146 -7.73 -11.50 -20.18
C ARG A 146 -8.83 -12.12 -19.32
N SER A 147 -9.35 -11.39 -18.33
CA SER A 147 -10.42 -11.86 -17.45
C SER A 147 -11.76 -11.34 -17.95
N ALA A 148 -12.70 -12.23 -18.29
CA ALA A 148 -14.05 -11.81 -18.70
C ALA A 148 -14.75 -10.96 -17.63
N GLU A 149 -14.49 -11.23 -16.35
CA GLU A 149 -15.09 -10.53 -15.22
C GLU A 149 -14.50 -9.14 -14.94
N ARG A 150 -13.23 -8.93 -15.34
CA ARG A 150 -12.46 -7.72 -15.03
C ARG A 150 -11.96 -6.95 -16.27
N ALA A 151 -12.32 -7.39 -17.48
CA ALA A 151 -11.91 -6.74 -18.73
C ALA A 151 -12.32 -5.26 -18.80
N ALA A 152 -13.43 -4.89 -18.16
CA ALA A 152 -13.89 -3.51 -18.06
C ALA A 152 -12.93 -2.57 -17.30
N GLU A 153 -12.03 -3.11 -16.45
CA GLU A 153 -10.97 -2.33 -15.80
C GLU A 153 -9.85 -1.93 -16.79
N GLY A 154 -9.81 -2.54 -17.97
CA GLY A 154 -8.73 -2.35 -18.93
C GLY A 154 -7.40 -2.90 -18.45
N THR A 155 -6.29 -2.35 -18.97
CA THR A 155 -4.95 -2.69 -18.47
C THR A 155 -4.71 -2.02 -17.13
N THR A 156 -4.44 -2.84 -16.10
CA THR A 156 -4.32 -2.36 -14.71
C THR A 156 -2.87 -2.18 -14.25
N PHE A 157 -2.62 -1.12 -13.49
CA PHE A 157 -1.31 -0.80 -12.92
C PHE A 157 -1.38 -0.63 -11.40
N GLU A 158 -0.56 -1.35 -10.64
CA GLU A 158 -0.48 -1.28 -9.19
C GLU A 158 0.69 -0.40 -8.73
N ALA A 159 0.39 0.68 -7.99
CA ALA A 159 1.38 1.67 -7.53
C ALA A 159 1.80 1.55 -6.06
N SER A 160 1.33 0.52 -5.33
CA SER A 160 1.58 0.35 -3.89
C SER A 160 2.30 -0.95 -3.48
N CYS A 161 2.97 -1.62 -4.43
CA CYS A 161 3.64 -2.88 -4.15
C CYS A 161 4.86 -2.77 -3.22
N TYR A 162 5.65 -1.72 -3.36
CA TYR A 162 6.89 -1.55 -2.58
C TYR A 162 6.91 -0.29 -1.74
N THR A 163 5.80 0.45 -1.72
CA THR A 163 5.62 1.67 -0.94
C THR A 163 4.15 1.87 -0.59
N ASP A 164 3.89 2.72 0.40
CA ASP A 164 2.57 3.34 0.54
C ASP A 164 2.65 4.71 -0.17
N PRO A 165 2.09 4.85 -1.38
CA PRO A 165 2.33 6.05 -2.19
C PRO A 165 1.64 7.29 -1.60
N LEU A 166 0.51 7.12 -0.89
CA LEU A 166 -0.18 8.23 -0.24
C LEU A 166 0.60 8.73 0.98
N ALA A 167 1.27 7.85 1.71
CA ALA A 167 2.06 8.22 2.88
C ALA A 167 3.17 9.23 2.57
N ILE A 168 3.79 9.10 1.40
CA ILE A 168 4.91 9.93 0.95
C ILE A 168 4.46 11.12 0.09
N GLU A 169 3.20 11.13 -0.34
CA GLU A 169 2.66 12.13 -1.27
C GLU A 169 2.85 13.59 -0.84
N PRO A 170 2.69 13.96 0.45
CA PRO A 170 2.91 15.34 0.90
C PRO A 170 4.32 15.87 0.62
N VAL A 171 5.30 14.98 0.48
CA VAL A 171 6.69 15.35 0.13
C VAL A 171 6.96 15.16 -1.36
N THR A 172 6.36 14.15 -1.99
CA THR A 172 6.75 13.76 -3.34
C THR A 172 5.92 14.40 -4.45
N GLY A 173 4.60 14.52 -4.30
CA GLY A 173 3.69 14.84 -5.41
C GLY A 173 3.63 13.77 -6.51
N SER A 174 4.25 12.59 -6.30
CA SER A 174 4.41 11.56 -7.33
C SER A 174 3.09 10.86 -7.66
N LEU A 175 2.26 10.59 -6.65
CA LEU A 175 0.98 9.93 -6.84
C LEU A 175 0.00 10.85 -7.56
N SER A 176 -0.08 12.13 -7.20
CA SER A 176 -0.94 13.10 -7.90
C SER A 176 -0.56 13.23 -9.37
N ALA A 177 0.74 13.31 -9.68
CA ALA A 177 1.24 13.37 -11.04
C ALA A 177 0.94 12.08 -11.84
N LEU A 178 1.04 10.91 -11.21
CA LEU A 178 0.69 9.64 -11.84
C LEU A 178 -0.81 9.55 -12.12
N ILE A 179 -1.66 9.86 -11.14
CA ILE A 179 -3.13 9.88 -11.29
C ILE A 179 -3.55 10.81 -12.42
N SER A 180 -3.03 12.04 -12.44
CA SER A 180 -3.31 13.01 -13.49
C SER A 180 -2.88 12.51 -14.87
N SER A 181 -1.79 11.73 -14.95
CA SER A 181 -1.33 11.14 -16.21
C SER A 181 -2.27 10.05 -16.72
N PHE A 182 -2.79 9.19 -15.83
CA PHE A 182 -3.82 8.21 -16.18
C PHE A 182 -5.14 8.86 -16.57
N GLY A 183 -5.52 9.95 -15.90
CA GLY A 183 -6.68 10.76 -16.26
C GLY A 183 -6.63 11.28 -17.70
N ARG A 184 -5.44 11.67 -18.19
CA ARG A 184 -5.26 12.19 -19.57
C ARG A 184 -5.18 11.15 -20.68
N TRP A 185 -5.09 9.86 -20.38
CA TRP A 185 -5.01 8.85 -21.45
C TRP A 185 -6.30 8.77 -22.28
N GLU A 186 -6.30 8.09 -23.41
CA GLU A 186 -7.55 7.77 -24.12
C GLU A 186 -7.50 6.29 -24.49
N ALA A 187 -7.46 5.46 -23.44
CA ALA A 187 -7.31 4.01 -23.51
C ALA A 187 -8.02 3.34 -22.32
N PRO A 188 -8.46 2.07 -22.44
CA PRO A 188 -9.02 1.31 -21.34
C PRO A 188 -7.91 0.94 -20.34
N VAL A 189 -7.76 1.76 -19.31
CA VAL A 189 -6.73 1.61 -18.27
C VAL A 189 -7.26 1.93 -16.89
N GLN A 190 -6.62 1.35 -15.88
CA GLN A 190 -6.90 1.69 -14.50
C GLN A 190 -5.63 1.64 -13.64
N LEU A 191 -5.30 2.77 -13.03
CA LEU A 191 -4.34 2.84 -11.94
C LEU A 191 -4.99 2.34 -10.66
N ARG A 192 -4.27 1.61 -9.82
CA ARG A 192 -4.75 1.12 -8.53
C ARG A 192 -3.66 1.30 -7.49
N PHE A 193 -4.04 1.70 -6.28
CA PHE A 193 -3.12 1.74 -5.14
C PHE A 193 -3.88 1.42 -3.85
N THR A 194 -3.19 0.83 -2.89
CA THR A 194 -3.68 0.56 -1.53
C THR A 194 -2.87 1.39 -0.55
N THR A 195 -3.52 1.96 0.45
CA THR A 195 -2.88 2.75 1.49
C THR A 195 -3.40 2.43 2.89
N LYS A 196 -2.59 2.73 3.91
CA LYS A 196 -2.97 2.78 5.32
C LYS A 196 -3.06 4.20 5.89
N PHE A 197 -3.05 5.22 5.02
CA PHE A 197 -3.08 6.63 5.39
C PHE A 197 -4.39 7.27 4.91
N ALA A 198 -4.84 8.30 5.64
CA ALA A 198 -6.12 8.96 5.38
C ALA A 198 -6.00 10.41 4.83
N SER A 199 -4.78 10.87 4.54
CA SER A 199 -4.52 12.25 4.07
C SER A 199 -4.72 12.35 2.55
N VAL A 200 -5.98 12.23 2.10
CA VAL A 200 -6.36 12.17 0.69
C VAL A 200 -6.55 13.52 0.01
N ASP A 201 -6.51 14.62 0.75
CA ASP A 201 -6.82 15.97 0.26
C ASP A 201 -6.12 16.35 -1.07
N PRO A 202 -4.82 16.04 -1.28
CA PRO A 202 -4.16 16.37 -2.54
C PRO A 202 -4.73 15.66 -3.78
N LEU A 203 -5.51 14.60 -3.58
CA LEU A 203 -6.03 13.76 -4.66
C LEU A 203 -7.47 14.11 -5.07
N LEU A 204 -8.25 14.76 -4.20
CA LEU A 204 -9.71 14.86 -4.39
C LEU A 204 -10.12 15.64 -5.64
N ASP A 205 -9.37 16.69 -5.98
CA ASP A 205 -9.71 17.60 -7.10
C ASP A 205 -8.94 17.26 -8.39
N LEU A 206 -8.24 16.13 -8.46
CA LEU A 206 -7.50 15.74 -9.66
C LEU A 206 -8.46 15.29 -10.77
N ASP A 207 -8.17 15.64 -12.01
CA ASP A 207 -8.91 15.12 -13.18
C ASP A 207 -8.52 13.65 -13.45
N HIS A 208 -9.03 12.73 -12.63
CA HIS A 208 -8.71 11.31 -12.68
C HIS A 208 -9.59 10.53 -13.67
N ARG A 209 -10.69 11.12 -14.16
CA ARG A 209 -11.65 10.55 -15.14
C ARG A 209 -12.09 9.11 -14.86
N GLY A 210 -12.25 8.77 -13.57
CA GLY A 210 -12.60 7.41 -13.12
C GLY A 210 -11.54 6.33 -13.37
N ARG A 211 -10.33 6.67 -13.82
CA ARG A 211 -9.26 5.72 -14.20
C ARG A 211 -8.27 5.41 -13.09
N THR A 212 -8.61 5.76 -11.86
CA THR A 212 -7.82 5.43 -10.68
C THR A 212 -8.72 4.83 -9.62
N ARG A 213 -8.37 3.66 -9.12
CA ARG A 213 -9.00 3.05 -7.96
C ARG A 213 -8.14 3.23 -6.71
N MET A 214 -8.67 3.96 -5.74
CA MET A 214 -8.06 4.01 -4.41
C MET A 214 -8.58 2.85 -3.56
N ARG A 215 -7.68 2.16 -2.85
CA ARG A 215 -8.05 1.16 -1.85
C ARG A 215 -7.49 1.52 -0.50
N ALA A 216 -8.20 1.15 0.57
CA ALA A 216 -7.65 1.21 1.91
C ALA A 216 -7.39 -0.19 2.45
N SER A 217 -6.23 -0.35 3.07
CA SER A 217 -5.92 -1.56 3.82
C SER A 217 -6.56 -1.47 5.22
N LEU A 218 -7.37 -2.46 5.55
CA LEU A 218 -8.19 -2.48 6.75
C LEU A 218 -7.92 -3.75 7.57
N ASN A 219 -8.00 -3.61 8.88
CA ASN A 219 -7.90 -4.68 9.85
C ASN A 219 -8.70 -4.28 11.10
N PRO A 220 -9.33 -5.20 11.85
CA PRO A 220 -10.01 -4.85 13.09
C PRO A 220 -9.11 -4.12 14.09
N ALA A 221 -9.72 -3.29 14.95
CA ALA A 221 -9.01 -2.56 15.99
C ALA A 221 -8.17 -3.48 16.91
N ALA A 222 -8.60 -4.73 17.10
CA ALA A 222 -7.86 -5.77 17.81
C ALA A 222 -6.42 -5.95 17.28
N PHE A 223 -6.21 -5.75 15.97
CA PHE A 223 -4.91 -5.91 15.31
C PHE A 223 -4.18 -4.60 15.04
N ALA A 224 -4.73 -3.45 15.46
CA ALA A 224 -4.12 -2.13 15.25
C ALA A 224 -2.73 -1.99 15.90
N ARG A 225 -2.46 -2.76 16.98
CA ARG A 225 -1.13 -2.82 17.62
C ARG A 225 -0.01 -3.25 16.68
N PHE A 226 -0.36 -3.96 15.60
CA PHE A 226 0.59 -4.40 14.57
C PHE A 226 0.79 -3.38 13.44
N GLU A 227 0.13 -2.22 13.48
CA GLU A 227 0.12 -1.22 12.40
C GLU A 227 0.70 0.14 12.84
N GLY A 228 1.90 0.12 13.42
CA GLY A 228 2.54 1.35 13.91
C GLY A 228 2.74 2.40 12.82
N GLY A 229 2.53 3.68 13.16
CA GLY A 229 2.80 4.81 12.25
C GLY A 229 1.84 4.94 11.06
N THR A 230 0.61 4.43 11.19
CA THR A 230 -0.45 4.51 10.16
C THR A 230 -1.67 5.27 10.68
N SER A 231 -2.58 5.68 9.79
CA SER A 231 -3.86 6.27 10.21
C SER A 231 -4.76 5.22 10.86
N ARG A 232 -5.69 5.62 11.72
CA ARG A 232 -6.68 4.69 12.29
C ARG A 232 -7.62 4.19 11.20
N VAL A 233 -8.16 2.99 11.39
CA VAL A 233 -9.08 2.36 10.43
C VAL A 233 -10.31 3.23 10.16
N ALA A 234 -10.89 3.84 11.20
CA ALA A 234 -12.00 4.78 11.04
C ALA A 234 -11.63 5.99 10.14
N GLU A 235 -10.42 6.54 10.31
CA GLU A 235 -9.93 7.63 9.45
C GLU A 235 -9.75 7.16 7.99
N ARG A 236 -9.27 5.93 7.79
CA ARG A 236 -9.12 5.32 6.45
C ARG A 236 -10.48 5.10 5.77
N LEU A 237 -11.51 4.68 6.51
CA LEU A 237 -12.87 4.52 5.98
C LEU A 237 -13.46 5.87 5.55
N GLN A 238 -13.29 6.91 6.36
CA GLN A 238 -13.71 8.27 5.99
C GLN A 238 -12.95 8.80 4.77
N ALA A 239 -11.64 8.49 4.66
CA ALA A 239 -10.88 8.83 3.46
C ALA A 239 -11.40 8.10 2.21
N LEU A 240 -11.76 6.81 2.31
CA LEU A 240 -12.40 6.10 1.19
C LEU A 240 -13.74 6.71 0.79
N ARG A 241 -14.57 7.10 1.77
CA ARG A 241 -15.84 7.78 1.50
C ARG A 241 -15.64 9.06 0.70
N ARG A 242 -14.72 9.93 1.13
CA ARG A 242 -14.39 11.19 0.45
C ARG A 242 -13.88 10.96 -0.97
N MET A 243 -13.09 9.91 -1.19
CA MET A 243 -12.60 9.56 -2.52
C MET A 243 -13.72 9.07 -3.44
N ALA A 244 -14.65 8.26 -2.92
CA ALA A 244 -15.83 7.85 -3.67
C ALA A 244 -16.73 9.03 -4.04
N GLU A 245 -16.92 9.98 -3.11
CA GLU A 245 -17.66 11.23 -3.35
C GLU A 245 -16.98 12.14 -4.39
N ALA A 246 -15.64 12.12 -4.44
CA ALA A 246 -14.86 12.77 -5.49
C ALA A 246 -14.92 12.03 -6.85
N GLY A 247 -15.60 10.88 -6.92
CA GLY A 247 -15.81 10.12 -8.17
C GLY A 247 -14.78 9.03 -8.45
N TYR A 248 -13.87 8.74 -7.52
CA TYR A 248 -12.96 7.61 -7.65
C TYR A 248 -13.69 6.28 -7.46
N PRO A 249 -13.43 5.27 -8.29
CA PRO A 249 -13.63 3.89 -7.89
C PRO A 249 -12.85 3.59 -6.60
N ILE A 250 -13.44 2.81 -5.68
CA ILE A 250 -12.81 2.48 -4.40
C ILE A 250 -12.69 0.97 -4.17
N GLY A 251 -11.91 0.58 -3.16
CA GLY A 251 -11.93 -0.80 -2.70
C GLY A 251 -11.33 -1.01 -1.32
N LEU A 252 -11.58 -2.21 -0.81
CA LEU A 252 -11.15 -2.66 0.49
C LEU A 252 -10.04 -3.68 0.30
N THR A 253 -8.93 -3.52 1.01
CA THR A 253 -7.89 -4.54 1.12
C THR A 253 -7.87 -5.03 2.56
N ILE A 254 -8.67 -6.05 2.89
CA ILE A 254 -8.68 -6.62 4.24
C ILE A 254 -7.45 -7.51 4.36
N ALA A 255 -6.39 -6.96 4.96
CA ALA A 255 -5.06 -7.54 4.91
C ALA A 255 -4.10 -6.98 5.97
N PRO A 256 -3.28 -7.84 6.60
CA PRO A 256 -3.38 -9.29 6.57
C PRO A 256 -4.53 -9.79 7.45
N ILE A 257 -5.29 -10.77 6.96
CA ILE A 257 -6.28 -11.48 7.78
C ILE A 257 -5.52 -12.35 8.79
N ILE A 258 -5.71 -12.06 10.08
CA ILE A 258 -5.09 -12.73 11.23
C ILE A 258 -6.13 -13.63 11.90
N ALA A 259 -5.84 -14.94 11.96
CA ALA A 259 -6.64 -15.93 12.66
C ALA A 259 -6.11 -16.10 14.08
N ALA A 260 -6.53 -15.19 14.97
CA ALA A 260 -6.28 -15.26 16.40
C ALA A 260 -7.60 -15.46 17.15
N ASP A 261 -7.57 -15.79 18.43
CA ASP A 261 -8.79 -15.97 19.22
C ASP A 261 -9.69 -14.73 19.14
N GLY A 262 -11.00 -14.97 18.93
CA GLY A 262 -11.99 -13.91 18.74
C GLY A 262 -11.96 -13.21 17.37
N TRP A 263 -11.26 -13.76 16.37
CA TRP A 263 -11.19 -13.14 15.05
C TRP A 263 -12.56 -12.95 14.39
N GLN A 264 -13.52 -13.87 14.57
CA GLN A 264 -14.86 -13.74 13.98
C GLN A 264 -15.55 -12.46 14.44
N ASP A 265 -15.59 -12.20 15.75
CA ASP A 265 -16.21 -10.99 16.29
C ASP A 265 -15.46 -9.74 15.85
N ALA A 266 -14.13 -9.79 15.84
CA ALA A 266 -13.29 -8.67 15.42
C ALA A 266 -13.56 -8.28 13.95
N TYR A 267 -13.58 -9.25 13.02
CA TYR A 267 -13.87 -8.97 11.61
C TYR A 267 -15.36 -8.68 11.37
N GLY A 268 -16.27 -9.28 12.12
CA GLY A 268 -17.70 -8.96 12.07
C GLY A 268 -17.96 -7.50 12.45
N GLY A 269 -17.25 -7.02 13.48
CA GLY A 269 -17.23 -5.60 13.86
C GLY A 269 -16.69 -4.71 12.74
N LEU A 270 -15.53 -5.05 12.16
CA LEU A 270 -14.96 -4.30 11.03
C LEU A 270 -15.92 -4.22 9.83
N ILE A 271 -16.56 -5.33 9.46
CA ILE A 271 -17.53 -5.37 8.34
C ILE A 271 -18.76 -4.53 8.66
N GLY A 272 -19.22 -4.53 9.92
CA GLY A 272 -20.25 -3.60 10.40
C GLY A 272 -19.86 -2.13 10.25
N ASP A 273 -18.64 -1.76 10.65
CA ASP A 273 -18.12 -0.39 10.51
C ASP A 273 -18.00 0.02 9.04
N ILE A 274 -17.55 -0.89 8.17
CA ILE A 274 -17.51 -0.67 6.71
C ILE A 274 -18.92 -0.40 6.18
N ALA A 275 -19.90 -1.22 6.54
CA ALA A 275 -21.29 -1.06 6.09
C ALA A 275 -21.88 0.27 6.57
N ALA A 276 -21.57 0.70 7.80
CA ALA A 276 -22.05 1.96 8.34
C ALA A 276 -21.50 3.19 7.60
N VAL A 277 -20.23 3.15 7.15
CA VAL A 277 -19.58 4.31 6.49
C VAL A 277 -19.75 4.29 4.97
N LEU A 278 -19.73 3.09 4.38
CA LEU A 278 -19.65 2.86 2.93
C LEU A 278 -20.89 2.13 2.37
N GLY A 279 -21.98 2.03 3.14
CA GLY A 279 -23.21 1.34 2.71
C GLY A 279 -24.02 2.09 1.66
N ASP A 280 -23.91 3.43 1.63
CA ASP A 280 -24.57 4.29 0.63
C ASP A 280 -23.50 5.05 -0.15
N LEU A 281 -23.16 4.59 -1.35
CA LEU A 281 -22.10 5.14 -2.19
C LEU A 281 -22.64 5.56 -3.57
N PRO A 282 -22.03 6.57 -4.21
CA PRO A 282 -22.30 6.86 -5.62
C PRO A 282 -22.07 5.64 -6.50
N ALA A 283 -22.86 5.47 -7.57
CA ALA A 283 -22.70 4.35 -8.51
C ALA A 283 -21.31 4.28 -9.15
N THR A 284 -20.63 5.42 -9.27
CA THR A 284 -19.24 5.53 -9.77
C THR A 284 -18.20 4.90 -8.84
N ALA A 285 -18.54 4.61 -7.59
CA ALA A 285 -17.61 4.08 -6.60
C ALA A 285 -17.17 2.63 -6.88
N ASP A 286 -17.96 1.84 -7.63
CA ASP A 286 -17.68 0.44 -8.04
C ASP A 286 -16.92 -0.35 -6.96
N PRO A 287 -17.44 -0.50 -5.72
CA PRO A 287 -16.65 -0.94 -4.60
C PRO A 287 -16.21 -2.41 -4.74
N THR A 288 -14.95 -2.68 -4.42
CA THR A 288 -14.34 -4.02 -4.53
C THR A 288 -13.71 -4.47 -3.21
N VAL A 289 -13.57 -5.78 -3.01
CA VAL A 289 -12.94 -6.37 -1.82
C VAL A 289 -11.83 -7.32 -2.22
N GLU A 290 -10.66 -7.14 -1.62
CA GLU A 290 -9.48 -8.00 -1.75
C GLU A 290 -9.16 -8.60 -0.38
N LEU A 291 -9.13 -9.93 -0.30
CA LEU A 291 -8.95 -10.67 0.95
C LEU A 291 -7.60 -11.37 0.94
N ILE A 292 -6.72 -10.98 1.88
CA ILE A 292 -5.34 -11.44 1.89
C ILE A 292 -4.99 -11.97 3.28
N THR A 293 -4.75 -13.26 3.38
CA THR A 293 -4.38 -13.90 4.65
C THR A 293 -2.95 -13.59 5.07
N HIS A 294 -2.74 -13.54 6.39
CA HIS A 294 -1.40 -13.39 6.95
C HIS A 294 -0.48 -14.51 6.44
N ARG A 295 0.70 -14.11 5.97
CA ARG A 295 1.76 -14.99 5.48
C ARG A 295 3.11 -14.37 5.79
N TYR A 296 4.11 -15.22 5.96
CA TYR A 296 5.49 -14.78 6.18
C TYR A 296 6.47 -15.78 5.57
N THR A 297 7.67 -15.32 5.25
CA THR A 297 8.82 -16.18 4.93
C THR A 297 9.75 -16.27 6.14
N PRO A 298 10.58 -17.33 6.27
CA PRO A 298 11.59 -17.41 7.32
C PRO A 298 12.48 -16.15 7.39
N GLY A 299 12.88 -15.63 6.21
CA GLY A 299 13.68 -14.40 6.13
C GLY A 299 12.94 -13.16 6.63
N SER A 300 11.67 -12.97 6.25
CA SER A 300 10.87 -11.85 6.75
C SER A 300 10.64 -11.94 8.25
N LYS A 301 10.41 -13.16 8.79
CA LYS A 301 10.24 -13.39 10.23
C LYS A 301 11.50 -12.97 10.99
N ALA A 302 12.68 -13.45 10.58
CA ALA A 302 13.94 -13.11 11.23
C ALA A 302 14.20 -11.59 11.27
N VAL A 303 13.89 -10.89 10.18
CA VAL A 303 14.02 -9.43 10.12
C VAL A 303 13.00 -8.76 11.05
N LEU A 304 11.75 -9.19 11.04
CA LEU A 304 10.68 -8.63 11.89
C LEU A 304 10.97 -8.86 13.38
N ASP A 305 11.43 -10.05 13.77
CA ASP A 305 11.84 -10.36 15.14
C ASP A 305 12.99 -9.44 15.61
N SER A 306 13.92 -9.09 14.71
CA SER A 306 15.01 -8.17 15.02
C SER A 306 14.55 -6.72 15.23
N TRP A 307 13.53 -6.28 14.48
CA TRP A 307 12.98 -4.92 14.57
C TRP A 307 11.97 -4.78 15.71
N TYR A 308 11.21 -5.84 15.98
CA TYR A 308 10.08 -5.86 16.92
C TYR A 308 10.15 -7.07 17.87
N PRO A 309 11.17 -7.19 18.72
CA PRO A 309 11.32 -8.34 19.61
C PRO A 309 10.18 -8.51 20.62
N GLY A 310 9.35 -7.47 20.84
CA GLY A 310 8.16 -7.52 21.69
C GLY A 310 6.84 -7.68 20.94
N SER A 311 6.86 -7.95 19.62
CA SER A 311 5.64 -8.21 18.86
C SER A 311 5.06 -9.58 19.24
N ASP A 312 3.78 -9.61 19.60
CA ASP A 312 3.03 -10.83 19.93
C ASP A 312 2.30 -11.45 18.72
N LEU A 313 2.67 -11.04 17.50
CA LEU A 313 2.14 -11.60 16.26
C LEU A 313 2.59 -13.06 16.11
N ASP A 314 1.63 -13.99 16.03
CA ASP A 314 1.95 -15.41 15.87
C ASP A 314 2.59 -15.72 14.49
N MET A 315 3.86 -16.10 14.57
CA MET A 315 4.69 -16.63 13.49
C MET A 315 5.38 -17.94 13.91
N SER A 316 4.83 -18.67 14.89
CA SER A 316 5.39 -19.91 15.47
C SER A 316 5.33 -21.13 14.54
N GLY A 317 4.47 -21.09 13.52
CA GLY A 317 4.17 -22.23 12.65
C GLY A 317 2.92 -23.00 13.06
N ALA A 318 2.34 -22.72 14.23
CA ALA A 318 1.04 -23.25 14.62
C ALA A 318 -0.03 -22.86 13.60
N HIS A 319 -0.89 -23.81 13.23
CA HIS A 319 -1.93 -23.64 12.20
C HIS A 319 -1.39 -23.14 10.84
N ARG A 320 -0.09 -23.35 10.56
CA ARG A 320 0.54 -23.01 9.29
C ARG A 320 0.83 -24.24 8.46
N ARG A 321 0.95 -24.01 7.15
CA ARG A 321 1.59 -24.92 6.21
C ARG A 321 2.56 -24.16 5.32
N GLU A 322 3.59 -24.87 4.90
CA GLU A 322 4.52 -24.39 3.90
C GLU A 322 3.85 -24.36 2.51
N LYS A 323 4.01 -23.25 1.80
CA LYS A 323 3.65 -23.10 0.38
C LYS A 323 4.89 -22.69 -0.40
N ARG A 324 5.26 -23.49 -1.38
CA ARG A 324 6.33 -23.17 -2.34
C ARG A 324 5.78 -22.39 -3.52
N THR A 325 6.47 -21.33 -3.91
CA THR A 325 6.17 -20.60 -5.14
C THR A 325 6.75 -21.33 -6.34
N ARG A 326 6.30 -20.96 -7.55
CA ARG A 326 6.85 -21.47 -8.82
C ARG A 326 8.37 -21.30 -8.93
N PHE A 327 8.94 -20.30 -8.26
CA PHE A 327 10.37 -19.98 -8.29
C PHE A 327 11.13 -20.54 -7.07
N GLY A 328 10.54 -21.48 -6.33
CA GLY A 328 11.19 -22.15 -5.20
C GLY A 328 11.17 -21.38 -3.88
N ALA A 329 10.68 -20.15 -3.85
CA ALA A 329 10.55 -19.39 -2.60
C ALA A 329 9.52 -20.04 -1.67
N VAL A 330 9.84 -20.13 -0.39
CA VAL A 330 8.99 -20.71 0.66
C VAL A 330 8.28 -19.61 1.43
N LYS A 331 6.97 -19.78 1.65
CA LYS A 331 6.18 -18.96 2.59
C LYS A 331 5.30 -19.83 3.47
N GLN A 332 5.07 -19.39 4.69
CA GLN A 332 4.10 -19.94 5.61
C GLN A 332 2.75 -19.27 5.36
N VAL A 333 1.70 -20.06 5.19
CA VAL A 333 0.29 -19.64 5.08
C VAL A 333 -0.53 -20.44 6.09
N TYR A 334 -1.76 -20.06 6.38
CA TYR A 334 -2.62 -20.89 7.23
C TYR A 334 -2.87 -22.28 6.60
N ASP A 335 -3.11 -23.27 7.47
CA ASP A 335 -3.53 -24.62 7.08
C ASP A 335 -4.90 -24.61 6.38
N ALA A 336 -5.26 -25.73 5.76
CA ALA A 336 -6.50 -25.83 4.98
C ALA A 336 -7.78 -25.63 5.83
N PRO A 337 -7.92 -26.22 7.04
CA PRO A 337 -9.06 -25.96 7.91
C PRO A 337 -9.24 -24.48 8.25
N THR A 338 -8.16 -23.81 8.67
CA THR A 338 -8.19 -22.38 9.04
C THR A 338 -8.53 -21.51 7.84
N MET A 339 -7.89 -21.75 6.68
CA MET A 339 -8.21 -21.05 5.43
C MET A 339 -9.68 -21.20 5.04
N GLY A 340 -10.23 -22.41 5.18
CA GLY A 340 -11.64 -22.69 4.87
C GLY A 340 -12.61 -21.97 5.82
N ALA A 341 -12.30 -21.94 7.12
CA ALA A 341 -13.10 -21.23 8.10
C ALA A 341 -13.13 -19.72 7.85
N LEU A 342 -11.96 -19.10 7.64
CA LEU A 342 -11.88 -17.68 7.32
C LEU A 342 -12.62 -17.35 6.02
N LYS A 343 -12.37 -18.10 4.94
CA LYS A 343 -12.99 -17.85 3.63
C LYS A 343 -14.51 -17.88 3.71
N ARG A 344 -15.09 -18.92 4.33
CA ARG A 344 -16.54 -19.03 4.51
C ARG A 344 -17.12 -17.85 5.30
N PHE A 345 -16.43 -17.44 6.37
CA PHE A 345 -16.86 -16.29 7.17
C PHE A 345 -16.91 -15.01 6.33
N PHE A 346 -15.83 -14.67 5.64
CA PHE A 346 -15.78 -13.43 4.85
C PHE A 346 -16.78 -13.45 3.70
N GLU A 347 -16.91 -14.57 2.98
CA GLU A 347 -17.91 -14.70 1.90
C GLU A 347 -19.33 -14.51 2.43
N THR A 348 -19.64 -15.06 3.60
CA THR A 348 -20.98 -14.93 4.23
C THR A 348 -21.24 -13.51 4.72
N GLU A 349 -20.33 -12.93 5.51
CA GLU A 349 -20.53 -11.61 6.11
C GLU A 349 -20.52 -10.48 5.07
N ILE A 350 -19.65 -10.57 4.05
CA ILE A 350 -19.62 -9.59 2.96
C ILE A 350 -20.91 -9.69 2.13
N ALA A 351 -21.37 -10.89 1.77
CA ALA A 351 -22.62 -11.04 1.04
C ALA A 351 -23.82 -10.50 1.81
N ALA A 352 -23.86 -10.71 3.13
CA ALA A 352 -24.96 -10.27 3.98
C ALA A 352 -24.97 -8.75 4.24
N ARG A 353 -23.80 -8.14 4.48
CA ARG A 353 -23.71 -6.75 4.97
C ARG A 353 -23.20 -5.75 3.94
N LEU A 354 -22.51 -6.22 2.89
CA LEU A 354 -21.89 -5.40 1.86
C LEU A 354 -22.26 -5.90 0.45
N PRO A 355 -23.56 -6.08 0.13
CA PRO A 355 -24.00 -6.79 -1.09
C PRO A 355 -23.59 -6.10 -2.40
N ALA A 356 -23.30 -4.80 -2.37
CA ALA A 356 -22.81 -4.04 -3.53
C ALA A 356 -21.30 -4.22 -3.79
N MET A 357 -20.55 -4.80 -2.85
CA MET A 357 -19.09 -4.90 -2.95
C MET A 357 -18.65 -6.25 -3.52
N ARG A 358 -17.95 -6.21 -4.66
CA ARG A 358 -17.49 -7.43 -5.34
C ARG A 358 -16.17 -7.94 -4.77
N ILE A 359 -16.14 -9.17 -4.28
CA ILE A 359 -14.90 -9.86 -3.91
C ILE A 359 -14.11 -10.19 -5.19
N LEU A 360 -12.90 -9.63 -5.32
CA LEU A 360 -12.03 -9.89 -6.47
C LEU A 360 -11.20 -11.16 -6.30
N TYR A 361 -10.69 -11.41 -5.10
CA TYR A 361 -9.88 -12.60 -4.83
C TYR A 361 -9.67 -12.85 -3.32
N TRP A 362 -9.28 -14.10 -3.03
CA TRP A 362 -8.83 -14.61 -1.73
C TRP A 362 -7.45 -15.26 -1.89
N THR A 363 -6.45 -14.88 -1.07
CA THR A 363 -5.08 -15.45 -1.22
C THR A 363 -4.28 -15.64 0.06
#